data_AF-A0A537B4P2-F1
#
_entry.id   AF-A0A537B4P2-F1
#
_cell.length_a   1.000
_cell.length_b   1.000
_cell.length_c   1.000
_cell.angle_alpha   90.00
_cell.angle_beta   90.00
_cell.angle_gamma   90.00
#
_symmetry.space_group_name_H-M   'P 1'
#
loop_
_entity.id
_entity.type
_entity.pdbx_description
1 polymer ?
#
loop_
_entity_poly.entity_id
_entity_poly.type
_entity_poly.pdbx_seq_one_letter_code
_entity_poly.pdbx_strand_id
1 'polypeptide(L)'
;EDIDHAAQRMLAPRMCLNGLIQQKDISGLKIHADAQESIVPKLFHNATPNPMLQTMVALGRTGLSAGKGFYDWNGCDVEAVRRQASSQLAKLLEFLRSGIGPPAPGTRPKAVSR
;
A
#
# COMPACT_ATOMS: atom_id res chain seq x y z
N GLU A 1 5.55 19.10 0.47
CA GLU A 1 4.27 19.24 -0.25
C GLU A 1 3.99 18.06 -1.16
N ASP A 2 4.75 17.80 -2.23
CA ASP A 2 4.45 16.68 -3.15
C ASP A 2 4.54 15.29 -2.50
N ILE A 3 5.55 15.07 -1.66
CA ILE A 3 5.68 13.82 -0.88
C ILE A 3 4.47 13.64 0.04
N ASP A 4 4.06 14.69 0.73
CA ASP A 4 2.89 14.66 1.63
C ASP A 4 1.60 14.40 0.84
N HIS A 5 1.45 15.04 -0.31
CA HIS A 5 0.32 14.83 -1.21
C HIS A 5 0.26 13.37 -1.67
N ALA A 6 1.37 12.82 -2.17
CA ALA A 6 1.44 11.43 -2.60
C ALA A 6 1.10 10.47 -1.46
N ALA A 7 1.64 10.71 -0.26
CA ALA A 7 1.34 9.91 0.92
C ALA A 7 -0.14 9.98 1.29
N GLN A 8 -0.72 11.18 1.39
CA GLN A 8 -2.11 11.41 1.79
C GLN A 8 -3.13 10.88 0.78
N ARG A 9 -2.80 10.84 -0.52
CA ARG A 9 -3.76 10.50 -1.58
C ARG A 9 -3.56 9.12 -2.17
N MET A 10 -2.36 8.56 -2.15
CA MET A 10 -2.08 7.26 -2.79
C MET A 10 -1.80 6.16 -1.77
N LEU A 11 -0.98 6.45 -0.76
CA LEU A 11 -0.42 5.43 0.13
C LEU A 11 -1.29 5.22 1.38
N ALA A 12 -1.47 6.28 2.17
CA ALA A 12 -2.12 6.24 3.48
C ALA A 12 -3.58 5.77 3.43
N PRO A 13 -4.43 6.19 2.47
CA PRO A 13 -5.84 5.75 2.44
C PRO A 13 -5.99 4.23 2.33
N ARG A 14 -5.10 3.58 1.56
CA ARG A 14 -5.10 2.12 1.41
C ARG A 14 -4.72 1.41 2.71
N MET A 15 -3.71 1.95 3.40
CA MET A 15 -3.26 1.40 4.69
C MET A 15 -4.26 1.65 5.81
N CYS A 16 -4.99 2.77 5.79
CA CYS A 16 -6.04 3.08 6.75
C CYS A 16 -7.20 2.07 6.66
N LEU A 17 -7.55 1.66 5.44
CA LEU A 17 -8.66 0.73 5.21
C LEU A 17 -8.29 -0.73 5.43
N ASN A 18 -7.14 -1.15 4.89
CA ASN A 18 -6.78 -2.57 4.85
C ASN A 18 -5.67 -2.94 5.85
N GLY A 19 -4.95 -1.97 6.41
CA GLY A 19 -3.68 -2.23 7.07
C GLY A 19 -2.52 -2.44 6.08
N LEU A 20 -1.29 -2.18 6.54
CA LEU A 20 -0.09 -2.18 5.69
C LEU A 20 0.19 -3.56 5.06
N ILE A 21 0.13 -4.63 5.87
CA ILE A 21 0.52 -5.97 5.44
C ILE A 21 -0.57 -6.62 4.59
N GLN A 22 -1.83 -6.49 5.00
CA GLN A 22 -2.95 -7.06 4.23
C GLN A 22 -3.11 -6.37 2.87
N GLN A 23 -2.84 -5.06 2.78
CA GLN A 23 -2.80 -4.36 1.49
C GLN A 23 -1.77 -4.98 0.53
N LYS A 24 -0.64 -5.49 1.03
CA LYS A 24 0.37 -6.18 0.20
C LYS A 24 -0.16 -7.51 -0.33
N ASP A 25 -0.84 -8.29 0.51
CA ASP A 25 -1.47 -9.54 0.09
C ASP A 25 -2.58 -9.29 -0.95
N ILE A 26 -3.39 -8.25 -0.79
CA ILE A 26 -4.43 -7.85 -1.76
C ILE A 26 -3.80 -7.43 -3.09
N SER A 27 -2.67 -6.71 -3.05
CA SER A 27 -1.98 -6.21 -4.24
C SER A 27 -1.17 -7.30 -4.97
N GLY A 28 -0.75 -8.34 -4.24
CA GLY A 28 0.06 -9.44 -4.74
C GLY A 28 1.54 -9.28 -4.38
N LEU A 29 2.08 -10.26 -3.66
CA LEU A 29 3.45 -10.23 -3.15
C LEU A 29 4.51 -10.41 -4.24
N LYS A 30 4.17 -11.00 -5.38
CA LYS A 30 5.11 -11.13 -6.51
C LYS A 30 5.56 -9.76 -7.03
N ILE A 31 4.61 -8.85 -7.26
CA ILE A 31 4.91 -7.48 -7.72
C ILE A 31 5.81 -6.76 -6.71
N HIS A 32 5.58 -6.98 -5.41
CA HIS A 32 6.42 -6.40 -4.37
C HIS A 32 7.83 -6.97 -4.34
N ALA A 33 7.98 -8.29 -4.53
CA ALA A 33 9.28 -8.95 -4.62
C ALA A 33 10.07 -8.46 -5.84
N ASP A 34 9.44 -8.41 -7.01
CA ASP A 34 10.06 -7.96 -8.27
C ASP A 34 10.50 -6.49 -8.16
N ALA A 35 9.65 -5.64 -7.55
CA ALA A 35 10.00 -4.26 -7.29
C ALA A 35 11.23 -4.16 -6.37
N GLN A 36 11.31 -4.98 -5.30
CA GLN A 36 12.48 -4.99 -4.43
C GLN A 36 13.75 -5.44 -5.15
N GLU A 37 13.69 -6.49 -5.97
CA GLU A 37 14.83 -6.93 -6.78
C GLU A 37 15.36 -5.84 -7.70
N SER A 38 14.46 -5.04 -8.28
CA SER A 38 14.84 -3.94 -9.18
C SER A 38 15.39 -2.72 -8.46
N ILE A 39 14.84 -2.34 -7.30
CA ILE A 39 15.14 -1.04 -6.66
C ILE A 39 16.16 -1.13 -5.52
N VAL A 40 16.15 -2.22 -4.73
CA VAL A 40 16.97 -2.34 -3.52
C VAL A 40 18.47 -2.26 -3.82
N PRO A 41 19.00 -2.89 -4.89
CA PRO A 41 20.42 -2.77 -5.24
C PRO A 41 20.89 -1.32 -5.48
N LYS A 42 19.96 -0.42 -5.82
CA LYS A 42 20.24 0.99 -6.11
C LYS A 42 19.99 1.92 -4.93
N LEU A 43 19.28 1.47 -3.90
CA LEU A 43 18.75 2.32 -2.83
C LEU A 43 19.15 1.89 -1.41
N PHE A 44 19.73 0.70 -1.23
CA PHE A 44 20.05 0.18 0.09
C PHE A 44 21.48 -0.38 0.15
N HIS A 45 22.19 -0.07 1.23
CA HIS A 45 23.63 -0.34 1.37
C HIS A 45 24.02 -1.82 1.24
N ASN A 46 23.16 -2.75 1.68
CA ASN A 46 23.45 -4.17 1.56
C ASN A 46 23.04 -4.77 0.20
N ALA A 47 22.43 -3.96 -0.68
CA ALA A 47 21.93 -4.31 -2.00
C ALA A 47 21.01 -5.56 -2.09
N THR A 48 20.50 -6.05 -0.95
CA THR A 48 19.83 -7.35 -0.85
C THR A 48 18.32 -7.18 -0.63
N PRO A 49 17.47 -7.62 -1.57
CA PRO A 49 16.01 -7.68 -1.39
C PRO A 49 15.63 -8.48 -0.15
N ASN A 50 14.46 -8.23 0.44
CA ASN A 50 14.07 -8.87 1.69
C ASN A 50 13.96 -10.41 1.51
N PRO A 51 14.83 -11.22 2.16
CA PRO A 51 14.86 -12.67 1.93
C PRO A 51 13.56 -13.38 2.31
N MET A 52 12.83 -12.89 3.32
CA MET A 52 11.54 -13.45 3.72
C MET A 52 10.51 -13.29 2.60
N LEU A 53 10.42 -12.09 2.00
CA LEU A 53 9.47 -11.85 0.91
C LEU A 53 9.81 -12.71 -0.32
N GLN A 54 11.10 -12.82 -0.66
CA GLN A 54 11.55 -13.67 -1.77
C GLN A 54 11.21 -15.15 -1.52
N THR A 55 11.44 -15.64 -0.31
CA THR A 55 11.09 -17.02 0.08
C THR A 55 9.58 -17.26 0.01
N MET A 56 8.75 -16.31 0.45
CA MET A 56 7.29 -16.45 0.36
C MET A 56 6.82 -16.60 -1.08
N VAL A 57 7.35 -15.80 -2.00
CA VAL A 57 7.04 -15.88 -3.44
C VAL A 57 7.52 -17.20 -4.04
N ALA A 58 8.73 -17.67 -3.69
CA ALA A 58 9.25 -18.96 -4.15
C ALA A 58 8.39 -20.15 -3.69
N LEU A 59 7.75 -20.03 -2.52
CA LEU A 59 6.81 -21.02 -1.99
C LEU A 59 5.38 -20.86 -2.52
N GLY A 60 5.13 -19.98 -3.50
CA GLY A 60 3.81 -19.72 -4.06
C GLY A 60 2.86 -18.96 -3.12
N ARG A 61 3.34 -18.45 -1.98
CA ARG A 61 2.54 -17.69 -1.01
C ARG A 61 2.46 -16.23 -1.43
N THR A 62 1.76 -15.98 -2.54
CA THR A 62 1.77 -14.66 -3.21
C THR A 62 0.65 -13.71 -2.79
N GLY A 63 -0.15 -14.08 -1.78
CA GLY A 63 -1.21 -13.23 -1.22
C GLY A 63 -2.60 -13.77 -1.50
N LEU A 64 -3.57 -12.84 -1.59
CA LEU A 64 -5.00 -13.12 -1.68
C LEU A 64 -5.34 -14.14 -2.79
N SER A 65 -4.83 -13.93 -4.00
CA SER A 65 -5.14 -14.78 -5.15
C SER A 65 -4.57 -16.20 -5.07
N ALA A 66 -3.55 -16.41 -4.24
CA ALA A 66 -2.95 -17.73 -4.02
C ALA A 66 -3.56 -18.47 -2.81
N GLY A 67 -4.54 -17.88 -2.13
CA GLY A 67 -5.09 -18.44 -0.88
C GLY A 67 -4.15 -18.30 0.32
N LYS A 68 -2.92 -17.79 0.13
CA LYS A 68 -1.94 -17.60 1.22
C LYS A 68 -0.90 -16.55 0.87
N GLY A 69 -0.59 -15.68 1.82
CA GLY A 69 0.51 -14.72 1.78
C GLY A 69 1.04 -14.49 3.19
N PHE A 70 1.02 -13.24 3.64
CA PHE A 70 1.18 -12.94 5.05
C PHE A 70 0.00 -13.45 5.89
N TYR A 71 -1.20 -13.50 5.29
CA TYR A 71 -2.40 -14.06 5.89
C TYR A 71 -2.84 -15.35 5.19
N ASP A 72 -3.68 -16.12 5.87
CA ASP A 72 -4.41 -17.23 5.27
C ASP A 72 -5.68 -16.68 4.60
N TRP A 73 -5.82 -16.95 3.31
CA TRP A 73 -6.95 -16.50 2.48
C TRP A 73 -7.79 -17.67 1.97
N ASN A 74 -7.54 -18.90 2.44
CA ASN A 74 -8.31 -20.06 2.03
C ASN A 74 -9.79 -19.88 2.39
N GLY A 75 -10.66 -20.14 1.41
CA GLY A 75 -12.10 -19.96 1.56
C GLY A 75 -12.59 -18.51 1.42
N CYS A 76 -11.71 -17.53 1.24
CA CYS A 76 -12.13 -16.16 0.93
C CYS A 76 -12.53 -16.01 -0.54
N ASP A 77 -13.58 -15.22 -0.80
CA ASP A 77 -13.91 -14.75 -2.15
C ASP A 77 -12.95 -13.61 -2.54
N VAL A 78 -11.96 -13.96 -3.36
CA VAL A 78 -10.93 -13.04 -3.88
C VAL A 78 -11.54 -11.80 -4.51
N GLU A 79 -12.59 -11.96 -5.30
CA GLU A 79 -13.20 -10.86 -6.04
C GLU A 79 -14.05 -9.98 -5.13
N ALA A 80 -14.73 -10.56 -4.14
CA ALA A 80 -15.42 -9.78 -3.11
C ALA A 80 -14.45 -8.93 -2.28
N VAL A 81 -13.30 -9.49 -1.86
CA VAL A 81 -12.27 -8.73 -1.12
C VAL A 81 -11.74 -7.55 -1.95
N ARG A 82 -11.45 -7.78 -3.24
CA ARG A 82 -10.99 -6.72 -4.16
C ARG A 82 -12.04 -5.64 -4.38
N ARG A 83 -13.31 -6.02 -4.58
CA ARG A 83 -14.42 -5.08 -4.72
C ARG A 83 -14.64 -4.27 -3.45
N GLN A 84 -14.58 -4.92 -2.29
CA GLN A 84 -14.69 -4.24 -0.99
C GLN A 84 -13.57 -3.20 -0.84
N ALA A 85 -12.30 -3.60 -0.99
CA ALA A 85 -11.16 -2.70 -0.86
C ALA A 85 -11.26 -1.51 -1.83
N SER A 86 -11.65 -1.75 -3.08
CA SER A 86 -11.79 -0.70 -4.11
C SER A 86 -12.94 0.26 -3.81
N SER A 87 -14.10 -0.26 -3.40
CA SER A 87 -15.26 0.56 -3.08
C SER A 87 -15.06 1.42 -1.83
N GLN A 88 -14.43 0.86 -0.78
CA GLN A 88 -14.08 1.60 0.43
C GLN A 88 -13.04 2.68 0.13
N LEU A 89 -12.04 2.39 -0.69
CA LEU A 89 -11.05 3.38 -1.11
C LEU A 89 -11.69 4.53 -1.90
N ALA A 90 -12.60 4.22 -2.82
CA ALA A 90 -13.30 5.24 -3.59
C ALA A 90 -14.07 6.22 -2.67
N LYS A 91 -14.81 5.68 -1.69
CA LYS A 91 -15.54 6.49 -0.69
C LYS A 91 -14.60 7.34 0.18
N LEU A 92 -13.49 6.75 0.65
CA LEU A 92 -12.52 7.50 1.45
C LEU A 92 -11.87 8.62 0.63
N LEU A 93 -11.46 8.35 -0.61
CA LEU A 93 -10.88 9.37 -1.48
C LEU A 93 -11.87 10.48 -1.83
N GLU A 94 -13.15 10.16 -1.98
CA GLU A 94 -14.21 11.16 -2.12
C GLU A 94 -14.28 12.05 -0.88
N PHE A 95 -14.37 11.46 0.31
CA PHE A 95 -14.34 12.20 1.57
C PHE A 95 -13.08 13.08 1.72
N LEU A 96 -11.89 12.57 1.38
CA LEU A 96 -10.64 13.34 1.45
C LEU A 96 -10.61 14.51 0.44
N ARG A 97 -11.41 14.45 -0.63
CA ARG A 97 -11.55 15.54 -1.60
C ARG A 97 -12.59 16.58 -1.19
N SER A 98 -13.71 16.16 -0.62
CA SER A 98 -14.88 17.01 -0.37
C SER A 98 -15.13 17.38 1.09
N GLY A 99 -14.59 16.60 2.04
CA GLY A 99 -15.02 16.58 3.44
C GLY A 99 -13.97 17.00 4.46
N ILE A 100 -12.70 17.19 4.07
CA ILE A 100 -11.72 17.83 4.95
C ILE A 100 -11.82 19.33 4.72
N GLY A 101 -12.45 20.03 5.65
CA GLY A 101 -12.54 21.49 5.64
C GLY A 101 -11.15 22.15 5.52
N PRO A 102 -11.09 23.44 5.14
CA PRO A 102 -9.82 24.13 5.06
C PRO A 102 -9.09 24.09 6.40
N PRO A 103 -7.74 24.07 6.40
CA PRO A 103 -6.98 24.18 7.63
C PRO A 103 -7.34 25.47 8.37
N ALA A 104 -7.34 25.41 9.71
CA ALA A 104 -7.69 26.55 10.54
C ALA A 104 -6.77 27.76 10.26
N PRO A 105 -7.22 29.01 10.49
CA PRO A 105 -6.40 30.19 10.30
C PRO A 105 -5.04 30.07 11.02
N GLY A 106 -3.95 30.42 10.32
CA GLY A 106 -2.60 30.38 10.88
C GLY A 106 -1.97 28.98 11.03
N THR A 107 -2.65 27.89 10.62
CA THR A 107 -2.11 26.52 10.76
C THR A 107 -1.40 25.99 9.51
N ARG A 108 -1.47 26.70 8.38
CA ARG A 108 -0.75 26.28 7.18
C ARG A 108 0.76 26.50 7.37
N PRO A 109 1.59 25.47 7.14
CA PRO A 109 3.04 25.66 7.16
C PRO A 109 3.44 26.65 6.05
N LYS A 110 4.44 27.49 6.34
CA LYS A 110 5.03 28.37 5.34
C LYS A 110 5.94 27.53 4.44
N ALA A 111 5.80 27.65 3.13
CA ALA A 111 6.77 27.08 2.21
C ALA A 111 8.14 27.72 2.46
N VAL A 112 9.18 26.89 2.56
CA VAL A 112 10.56 27.37 2.63
C VAL A 112 10.96 27.73 1.19
N SER A 113 11.19 29.01 0.91
CA SER A 113 11.78 29.39 -0.37
C SER A 113 13.18 28.80 -0.44
N ARG A 114 13.42 27.94 -1.44
CA ARG A 114 14.78 27.53 -1.80
C ARG A 114 15.41 28.55 -2.71
#